data_AF-A0A7S2DW05-F1
#
_entry.id   AF-A0A7S2DW05-F1
#
_cell.length_a   1.000
_cell.length_b   1.000
_cell.length_c   1.000
_cell.angle_alpha   90.00
_cell.angle_beta   90.00
_cell.angle_gamma   90.00
#
_symmetry.space_group_name_H-M   'P 1'
#
loop_
_entity.id
_entity.type
_entity.pdbx_description
1 polymer ?
#
loop_
_entity_poly.entity_id
_entity_poly.type
_entity_poly.pdbx_seq_one_letter_code
_entity_poly.pdbx_strand_id
1 'polypeptide(L)'
;EKGARLCATKAPPKRSGIVYTGGVMQIKTPHALPMFKDEEVDHRKRRREERKDPLKSRAPEFVKSGPGTGGRYQVGYQQALLASLPGGVSALAGTKDKIAAFKTEDPREEILKYAKIAAEDPHYVTPAYANSQPQVKA
;
A
#
# COMPACT_ATOMS: atom_id res chain seq x y z
N GLU A 1 31.49 -19.30 14.45
CA GLU A 1 31.05 -20.13 15.60
C GLU A 1 31.18 -19.39 16.94
N LYS A 2 30.24 -18.50 17.26
CA LYS A 2 30.04 -17.99 18.63
C LYS A 2 28.53 -17.88 18.91
N GLY A 3 27.80 -18.98 18.72
CA GLY A 3 26.35 -19.03 18.92
C GLY A 3 25.93 -19.36 20.36
N ALA A 4 26.63 -20.32 21.00
CA ALA A 4 26.18 -20.88 22.29
C ALA A 4 26.68 -20.15 23.55
N ARG A 5 27.64 -19.21 23.43
CA ARG A 5 28.27 -18.54 24.59
C ARG A 5 27.70 -17.16 24.95
N LEU A 6 26.72 -16.64 24.21
CA LEU A 6 26.15 -15.32 24.48
C LEU A 6 25.28 -15.29 25.75
N CYS A 7 24.59 -16.39 26.08
CA CYS A 7 23.73 -16.45 27.27
C CYS A 7 24.49 -16.68 28.59
N ALA A 8 25.78 -17.01 28.53
CA ALA A 8 26.56 -17.40 29.72
C ALA A 8 27.42 -16.27 30.33
N THR A 9 27.47 -15.08 29.71
CA THR A 9 28.50 -14.06 30.05
C THR A 9 27.99 -12.87 30.87
N LYS A 10 26.71 -12.78 31.20
CA LYS A 10 26.18 -11.67 32.02
C LYS A 10 25.52 -12.20 33.28
N ALA A 11 26.31 -12.28 34.36
CA ALA A 11 25.76 -12.36 35.69
C ALA A 11 24.92 -11.09 35.97
N PRO A 12 23.74 -11.20 36.62
CA PRO A 12 22.98 -10.03 37.02
C PRO A 12 23.82 -9.17 37.99
N PRO A 13 23.80 -7.83 37.86
CA PRO A 13 24.54 -6.97 38.77
C PRO A 13 24.03 -7.16 40.21
N LYS A 14 24.94 -7.13 41.19
CA LYS A 14 24.57 -7.14 42.61
C LYS A 14 23.68 -5.93 42.88
N ARG A 15 22.45 -6.17 43.34
CA ARG A 15 21.55 -5.12 43.82
C ARG A 15 22.20 -4.48 45.05
N SER A 16 22.43 -3.17 45.02
CA SER A 16 22.90 -2.41 46.18
C SER A 16 21.88 -2.55 47.29
N GLY A 17 22.30 -3.10 48.44
CA GLY A 17 21.46 -3.37 49.61
C GLY A 17 21.03 -2.12 50.38
N ILE A 18 20.64 -1.04 49.69
CA ILE A 18 20.01 0.10 50.35
C ILE A 18 18.52 -0.17 50.37
N VAL A 19 18.08 -0.83 51.44
CA VAL A 19 16.67 -0.84 51.84
C VAL A 19 16.41 0.52 52.48
N TYR A 20 16.01 1.50 51.67
CA TYR A 20 15.51 2.77 52.19
C TYR A 20 14.08 2.54 52.70
N THR A 21 13.94 2.25 53.99
CA THR A 21 12.67 2.29 54.72
C THR A 21 12.36 3.72 55.12
N GLY A 22 11.88 4.50 54.17
CA GLY A 22 11.43 5.88 54.38
C GLY A 22 10.71 6.32 53.13
N GLY A 23 9.60 7.04 53.26
CA GLY A 23 8.87 7.56 52.10
C GLY A 23 9.83 8.35 51.20
N VAL A 24 9.69 8.17 49.88
CA VAL A 24 10.54 8.75 48.84
C VAL A 24 10.75 10.26 49.11
N MET A 25 11.85 10.61 49.78
CA MET A 25 12.22 12.02 49.92
C MET A 25 12.70 12.48 48.55
N GLN A 26 11.77 12.99 47.75
CA GLN A 26 12.08 13.59 46.47
C GLN A 26 12.87 14.89 46.73
N ILE A 27 14.19 14.81 46.68
CA ILE A 27 15.06 15.98 46.70
C ILE A 27 14.81 16.73 45.40
N LYS A 28 13.93 17.74 45.44
CA LYS A 28 13.65 18.60 44.28
C LYS A 28 14.82 19.56 44.11
N THR A 29 15.68 19.28 43.13
CA THR A 29 16.65 20.27 42.66
C THR A 29 15.91 21.44 42.01
N PRO A 30 16.47 22.66 41.97
CA PRO A 30 15.79 23.81 41.37
C PRO A 30 15.35 23.56 39.91
N HIS A 31 16.10 22.77 39.15
CA HIS A 31 15.75 22.35 37.79
C HIS A 31 14.70 21.23 37.70
N ALA A 32 14.27 20.64 38.82
CA ALA A 32 13.25 19.59 38.85
C ALA A 32 11.81 20.14 38.96
N LEU A 33 11.65 21.45 39.16
CA LEU A 33 10.33 22.09 39.13
C LEU A 33 9.82 22.16 37.67
N PRO A 34 8.51 21.95 37.42
CA PRO A 34 7.94 22.04 36.08
C PRO A 34 8.22 23.37 35.37
N MET A 35 8.36 24.47 36.11
CA MET A 35 8.66 25.80 35.55
C MET A 35 10.08 25.93 34.98
N PHE A 36 11.02 25.08 35.41
CA PHE A 36 12.41 25.06 34.93
C PHE A 36 12.72 23.82 34.09
N LYS A 37 11.70 22.98 33.84
CA LYS A 37 11.82 21.81 32.99
C LYS A 37 11.65 22.28 31.55
N ASP A 38 12.71 22.17 30.76
CA ASP A 38 12.57 22.28 29.31
C ASP A 38 11.51 21.26 28.87
N GLU A 39 10.55 21.68 28.04
CA GLU A 39 9.51 20.80 27.48
C GLU A 39 10.18 19.51 27.01
N GLU A 40 9.80 18.37 27.58
CA GLU A 40 10.35 17.06 27.22
C GLU A 40 9.84 16.68 25.83
N VAL A 41 10.39 17.33 24.81
CA VAL A 41 10.15 16.96 23.43
C VAL A 41 10.79 15.60 23.26
N ASP A 42 9.98 14.56 23.13
CA ASP A 42 10.46 13.20 22.87
C ASP A 42 11.38 13.22 21.63
N HIS A 43 12.69 13.28 21.90
CA HIS A 43 13.71 13.39 20.87
C HIS A 43 13.67 12.20 19.92
N ARG A 44 13.17 11.04 20.38
CA ARG A 44 12.99 9.85 19.55
C ARG A 44 11.82 10.04 18.59
N LYS A 45 10.70 10.58 19.06
CA LYS A 45 9.55 10.90 18.20
C LYS A 45 9.93 11.98 17.18
N ARG A 46 10.54 13.08 17.62
CA ARG A 46 11.00 14.17 16.73
C ARG A 46 11.92 13.65 15.62
N ARG A 47 12.92 12.84 15.99
CA ARG A 47 13.85 12.24 15.01
C ARG A 47 13.18 11.25 14.06
N ARG A 48 12.08 10.60 14.44
CA ARG A 48 11.31 9.75 13.50
C ARG A 48 10.57 10.60 12.48
N GLU A 49 10.01 11.73 12.88
CA GLU A 49 9.29 12.65 11.99
C GLU A 49 10.25 13.36 11.03
N GLU A 50 11.38 13.86 11.52
CA GLU A 50 12.43 14.48 10.69
C GLU A 50 12.96 13.55 9.61
N ARG A 51 13.04 12.23 9.87
CA ARG A 51 13.45 11.23 8.87
C ARG A 51 12.38 10.94 7.82
N LYS A 52 11.11 11.25 8.07
CA LYS A 52 10.02 11.08 7.09
C LYS A 52 9.96 12.25 6.11
N ASP A 53 10.48 13.41 6.51
CA ASP A 53 10.51 14.61 5.69
C ASP A 53 11.72 14.60 4.74
N PRO A 54 11.52 14.62 3.41
CA PRO A 54 12.62 14.59 2.44
C PRO A 54 13.52 15.83 2.51
N LEU A 55 12.97 16.99 2.86
CA LEU A 55 13.75 18.24 2.92
C LEU A 55 14.72 18.25 4.10
N LYS A 56 14.24 17.85 5.28
CA LYS A 56 15.06 17.78 6.50
C LYS A 56 16.06 16.63 6.47
N SER A 57 15.64 15.47 5.96
CA SER A 57 16.50 14.28 5.89
C SER A 57 17.47 14.29 4.71
N ARG A 58 17.26 15.16 3.71
CA ARG A 58 18.00 15.17 2.43
C ARG A 58 18.03 13.80 1.74
N ALA A 59 17.05 12.96 2.04
CA ALA A 59 16.86 11.65 1.42
C ALA A 59 15.65 11.72 0.48
N PRO A 60 15.64 10.92 -0.61
CA PRO A 60 14.46 10.80 -1.45
C PRO A 60 13.29 10.28 -0.63
N GLU A 61 12.07 10.69 -1.02
CA GLU A 61 10.86 10.22 -0.34
C GLU A 61 10.75 8.69 -0.47
N PHE A 62 10.49 8.03 0.67
CA PHE A 62 10.28 6.60 0.69
C PHE A 62 8.99 6.23 -0.05
N VAL A 63 9.04 5.14 -0.83
CA VAL A 63 7.84 4.59 -1.49
C VAL A 63 6.88 4.08 -0.41
N LYS A 64 5.80 4.83 -0.16
CA LYS A 64 4.80 4.48 0.86
C LYS A 64 4.03 3.23 0.43
N SER A 65 4.32 2.09 1.06
CA SER A 65 3.53 0.87 0.87
C SER A 65 2.19 1.00 1.61
N GLY A 66 1.08 0.74 0.94
CA GLY A 66 -0.28 0.82 1.49
C GLY A 66 -1.25 1.65 0.65
N PRO A 67 -2.50 1.81 1.11
CA PRO A 67 -3.49 2.62 0.41
C PRO A 67 -3.02 4.07 0.27
N GLY A 68 -3.30 4.66 -0.89
CA GLY A 68 -2.92 6.03 -1.21
C GLY A 68 -3.36 7.00 -0.10
N THR A 69 -2.43 7.75 0.45
CA THR A 69 -2.67 8.73 1.52
C THR A 69 -2.15 10.09 1.07
N GLY A 70 -2.92 11.15 1.35
CA GLY A 70 -2.52 12.53 1.06
C GLY A 70 -2.50 12.89 -0.43
N GLY A 71 -3.45 12.38 -1.22
CA GLY A 71 -3.60 12.72 -2.65
C GLY A 71 -2.63 12.00 -3.59
N ARG A 72 -1.76 11.13 -3.06
CA ARG A 72 -0.89 10.27 -3.87
C ARG A 72 -1.62 8.98 -4.23
N TYR A 73 -1.76 8.75 -5.53
CA TYR A 73 -2.28 7.49 -6.05
C TYR A 73 -1.27 6.38 -5.73
N GLN A 74 -1.68 5.46 -4.87
CA GLN A 74 -1.04 4.16 -4.67
C GLN A 74 -2.08 3.07 -4.95
N VAL A 75 -1.63 1.83 -5.00
CA VAL A 75 -2.50 0.66 -5.11
C VAL A 75 -3.48 0.67 -3.93
N GLY A 76 -4.78 0.85 -4.21
CA GLY A 76 -5.81 0.83 -3.18
C GLY A 76 -5.84 -0.50 -2.43
N TYR A 77 -6.33 -0.52 -1.18
CA TYR A 77 -6.36 -1.74 -0.35
C TYR A 77 -7.00 -2.93 -1.06
N GLN A 78 -8.09 -2.70 -1.79
CA GLN A 78 -8.75 -3.72 -2.61
C GLN A 78 -7.84 -4.25 -3.71
N GLN A 79 -7.13 -3.39 -4.43
CA GLN A 79 -6.20 -3.81 -5.48
C GLN A 79 -4.96 -4.52 -4.92
N ALA A 80 -4.48 -4.11 -3.74
CA ALA A 80 -3.35 -4.75 -3.06
C ALA A 80 -3.72 -6.15 -2.53
N LEU A 81 -4.90 -6.28 -1.90
CA LEU A 81 -5.48 -7.57 -1.51
C LEU A 81 -5.66 -8.50 -2.71
N LEU A 82 -6.28 -7.97 -3.76
CA LEU A 82 -6.49 -8.70 -5.00
C LEU A 82 -5.16 -9.15 -5.63
N ALA A 83 -4.15 -8.28 -5.66
CA ALA A 83 -2.82 -8.63 -6.17
C ALA A 83 -2.11 -9.72 -5.35
N SER A 84 -2.37 -9.81 -4.03
CA SER A 84 -1.79 -10.82 -3.15
C SER A 84 -2.44 -12.20 -3.24
N LEU A 85 -3.65 -12.29 -3.82
CA LEU A 85 -4.37 -13.56 -3.98
C LEU A 85 -3.85 -14.29 -5.24
N PRO A 86 -3.69 -15.63 -5.22
CA PRO A 86 -3.33 -16.39 -6.42
C PRO A 86 -4.42 -16.19 -7.48
N GLY A 87 -4.12 -15.34 -8.46
CA GLY A 87 -5.10 -14.92 -9.46
C GLY A 87 -5.33 -13.40 -9.56
N GLY A 88 -4.77 -12.55 -8.69
CA GLY A 88 -4.79 -11.09 -8.88
C GLY A 88 -6.19 -10.43 -8.79
N VAL A 89 -6.31 -9.19 -9.29
CA VAL A 89 -7.60 -8.49 -9.58
C VAL A 89 -8.60 -9.36 -10.34
N SER A 90 -8.05 -10.29 -11.10
CA SER A 90 -8.76 -11.22 -11.95
C SER A 90 -9.21 -12.53 -11.28
N ALA A 91 -8.84 -12.81 -10.02
CA ALA A 91 -9.33 -13.98 -9.29
C ALA A 91 -10.82 -13.86 -8.95
N LEU A 92 -11.26 -12.64 -8.61
CA LEU A 92 -12.64 -12.32 -8.27
C LEU A 92 -13.51 -12.00 -9.50
N ALA A 93 -12.89 -11.61 -10.60
CA ALA A 93 -13.60 -11.14 -11.80
C ALA A 93 -13.50 -12.08 -13.01
N GLY A 94 -12.67 -13.14 -12.98
CA GLY A 94 -12.50 -14.05 -14.13
C GLY A 94 -12.05 -13.33 -15.41
N THR A 95 -11.36 -12.19 -15.27
CA THR A 95 -11.14 -11.21 -16.35
C THR A 95 -9.66 -10.99 -16.66
N LYS A 96 -8.75 -11.93 -16.33
CA LYS A 96 -7.35 -11.85 -16.80
C LYS A 96 -7.33 -11.64 -18.31
N ASP A 97 -8.11 -12.46 -18.99
CA ASP A 97 -8.12 -12.51 -20.44
C ASP A 97 -8.85 -11.32 -21.04
N LYS A 98 -9.92 -10.83 -20.37
CA LYS A 98 -10.70 -9.69 -20.85
C LYS A 98 -9.93 -8.37 -20.73
N ILE A 99 -9.31 -8.09 -19.58
CA ILE A 99 -8.56 -6.83 -19.37
C ILE A 99 -7.29 -6.82 -20.22
N ALA A 100 -6.65 -7.97 -20.42
CA ALA A 100 -5.53 -8.10 -21.36
C ALA A 100 -6.00 -7.87 -22.80
N ALA A 101 -7.08 -8.52 -23.24
CA ALA A 101 -7.66 -8.34 -24.57
C ALA A 101 -8.02 -6.87 -24.86
N PHE A 102 -8.68 -6.18 -23.92
CA PHE A 102 -9.00 -4.75 -24.07
C PHE A 102 -7.77 -3.83 -24.17
N LYS A 103 -6.59 -4.28 -23.72
CA LYS A 103 -5.35 -3.52 -23.81
C LYS A 103 -4.53 -3.84 -25.06
N THR A 104 -4.69 -5.04 -25.60
CA THR A 104 -3.89 -5.53 -26.73
C THR A 104 -4.60 -5.42 -28.07
N GLU A 105 -5.93 -5.44 -28.07
CA GLU A 105 -6.73 -5.46 -29.29
C GLU A 105 -7.39 -4.10 -29.52
N ASP A 106 -7.22 -3.57 -30.73
CA ASP A 106 -7.91 -2.35 -31.13
C ASP A 106 -9.41 -2.64 -31.32
N PRO A 107 -10.32 -1.87 -30.70
CA PRO A 107 -11.75 -2.16 -30.72
C PRO A 107 -12.35 -2.12 -32.13
N ARG A 108 -11.72 -1.37 -33.04
CA ARG A 108 -12.12 -1.30 -34.44
C ARG A 108 -11.83 -2.60 -35.19
N GLU A 109 -10.69 -3.24 -34.92
CA GLU A 109 -10.29 -4.45 -35.62
C GLU A 109 -11.17 -5.63 -35.20
N GLU A 110 -11.52 -5.73 -33.92
CA GLU A 110 -12.35 -6.82 -33.40
C GLU A 110 -13.80 -6.75 -33.94
N ILE A 111 -14.35 -5.54 -34.13
CA ILE A 111 -15.66 -5.38 -34.79
C ILE A 111 -15.59 -5.85 -36.25
N LEU A 112 -14.49 -5.56 -36.96
CA LEU A 112 -14.34 -5.90 -38.37
C LEU A 112 -14.04 -7.38 -38.62
N LYS A 113 -13.44 -8.07 -37.66
CA LYS A 113 -13.11 -9.51 -37.72
C LYS A 113 -14.33 -10.39 -38.01
N TYR A 114 -15.48 -10.04 -37.44
CA TYR A 114 -16.72 -10.81 -37.59
C TYR A 114 -17.63 -10.30 -38.72
N ALA A 115 -17.24 -9.25 -39.44
CA ALA A 115 -18.07 -8.64 -40.48
C ALA A 115 -18.40 -9.62 -41.63
N LYS A 116 -17.43 -10.46 -42.03
CA LYS A 116 -17.63 -11.47 -43.08
C LYS A 116 -18.59 -12.56 -42.65
N ILE A 117 -18.40 -13.08 -41.42
CA ILE A 117 -19.23 -14.12 -40.83
C ILE A 117 -20.67 -13.64 -40.69
N ALA A 118 -20.86 -12.38 -40.27
CA ALA A 118 -22.20 -11.77 -40.15
C ALA A 118 -22.92 -11.57 -41.50
N ALA A 119 -22.16 -11.47 -42.59
CA ALA A 119 -22.70 -11.34 -43.95
C ALA A 119 -23.06 -12.70 -44.56
N GLU A 120 -22.24 -13.72 -44.32
CA GLU A 120 -22.43 -15.07 -44.88
C GLU A 120 -23.53 -15.85 -44.15
N ASP A 121 -23.50 -15.89 -42.81
CA ASP A 121 -24.45 -16.65 -41.98
C ASP A 121 -25.17 -15.76 -40.95
N PRO A 122 -26.17 -14.96 -41.39
CA PRO A 122 -26.92 -14.04 -40.54
C PRO A 122 -27.89 -14.75 -39.60
N HIS A 123 -27.51 -14.94 -38.32
CA HIS A 123 -28.31 -15.69 -37.36
C HIS A 123 -29.31 -14.89 -36.50
N TYR A 124 -29.02 -13.64 -36.14
CA TYR A 124 -29.79 -12.92 -35.11
C TYR A 124 -30.53 -11.68 -35.64
N VAL A 125 -29.78 -10.62 -35.97
CA VAL A 125 -30.38 -9.28 -36.22
C VAL A 125 -30.66 -9.07 -37.70
N THR A 126 -29.69 -9.40 -38.55
CA THR A 126 -29.71 -9.22 -40.01
C THR A 126 -30.93 -9.82 -40.74
N PRO A 127 -31.42 -11.04 -40.43
CA PRO A 127 -32.55 -11.59 -41.19
C PRO A 127 -33.87 -10.87 -40.90
N ALA A 128 -34.07 -10.37 -39.67
CA ALA A 128 -35.29 -9.67 -39.28
C ALA A 128 -35.44 -8.31 -39.97
N TYR A 129 -34.32 -7.65 -40.26
CA TYR A 129 -34.30 -6.33 -40.88
C TYR A 129 -33.96 -6.36 -42.38
N ALA A 130 -33.84 -7.55 -42.99
CA ALA A 130 -33.48 -7.69 -44.40
C ALA A 130 -34.35 -6.85 -45.35
N ASN A 131 -35.65 -6.72 -45.03
CA ASN A 131 -36.62 -5.99 -45.85
C ASN A 131 -36.82 -4.52 -45.45
N SER A 132 -36.48 -4.16 -44.22
CA SER A 132 -36.78 -2.84 -43.63
C SER A 132 -35.54 -1.96 -43.45
N GLN A 133 -34.34 -2.52 -43.63
CA GLN A 133 -33.09 -1.80 -43.55
C GLN A 133 -33.02 -0.72 -44.65
N PRO A 134 -32.91 0.57 -44.31
CA PRO A 134 -32.70 1.60 -45.31
C PRO A 134 -31.33 1.40 -45.98
N GLN A 135 -31.31 1.35 -47.31
CA GLN A 135 -30.05 1.28 -48.05
C GLN A 135 -29.37 2.65 -48.01
N VAL A 136 -28.14 2.68 -47.49
CA VAL A 136 -27.30 3.86 -47.58
C VAL A 136 -26.91 4.02 -49.05
N LYS A 137 -27.53 4.98 -49.75
CA LYS A 137 -27.04 5.42 -51.05
C LYS A 137 -25.65 6.02 -50.84
N ALA A 138 -24.65 5.37 -51.42
CA ALA A 138 -23.30 5.91 -51.54
C ALA A 138 -23.30 7.16 -52.43
#